data_AF-G5J5N5-F1
#
_entry.id   AF-G5J5N5-F1
#
_cell.length_a   1.000
_cell.length_b   1.000
_cell.length_c   1.000
_cell.angle_alpha   90.00
_cell.angle_beta   90.00
_cell.angle_gamma   90.00
#
_symmetry.space_group_name_H-M   'P 1'
#
loop_
_entity.id
_entity.type
_entity.pdbx_description
1 polymer ?
#
loop_
_entity_poly.entity_id
_entity_poly.type
_entity_poly.pdbx_seq_one_letter_code
_entity_poly.pdbx_strand_id
1 'polypeptide(L)' 'MIKQLEEYFKVSCEKQKCELLEFGAESDHCHLLVSFHPNNNIYIFVKNIKSSSSRLLRKEFKIELSKFY' A
#
# COMPACT_ATOMS: atom_id res chain seq x y z
N MET A 1 3.46 -11.20 -4.79
CA MET A 1 3.60 -9.72 -4.79
C MET A 1 2.25 -8.99 -4.80
N ILE A 2 1.47 -8.98 -5.89
CA ILE A 2 0.26 -8.12 -5.99
C ILE A 2 -0.78 -8.42 -4.90
N LYS A 3 -1.12 -9.69 -4.68
CA LYS A 3 -2.07 -10.09 -3.60
C LYS A 3 -1.60 -9.69 -2.20
N GLN A 4 -0.31 -9.80 -1.91
CA GLN A 4 0.24 -9.37 -0.62
C GLN A 4 0.17 -7.85 -0.49
N LEU A 5 0.43 -7.11 -1.57
CA LEU A 5 0.29 -5.66 -1.60
C LEU A 5 -1.12 -5.22 -1.25
N GLU A 6 -2.13 -5.90 -1.81
CA GLU A 6 -3.55 -5.69 -1.52
C GLU A 6 -3.86 -5.91 -0.03
N GLU A 7 -3.44 -7.04 0.54
CA GLU A 7 -3.61 -7.34 1.96
C GLU A 7 -2.94 -6.26 2.85
N TYR A 8 -1.74 -5.81 2.49
CA TYR A 8 -1.04 -4.75 3.23
C TYR A 8 -1.78 -3.41 3.15
N PHE A 9 -2.34 -3.07 1.99
CA PHE A 9 -3.12 -1.85 1.85
C PHE A 9 -4.42 -1.92 2.63
N LYS A 10 -5.08 -3.09 2.66
CA LYS A 10 -6.28 -3.30 3.48
C LYS A 10 -5.99 -3.08 4.96
N VAL A 11 -4.98 -3.75 5.51
CA VAL A 11 -4.55 -3.59 6.92
C VAL A 11 -4.10 -2.16 7.22
N SER A 12 -3.42 -1.50 6.29
CA SER A 12 -2.97 -0.11 6.46
C SER A 12 -4.13 0.87 6.47
N CYS A 13 -5.15 0.65 5.64
CA CYS A 13 -6.37 1.46 5.62
C CYS A 13 -7.15 1.29 6.94
N GLU A 14 -7.36 0.05 7.39
CA GLU A 14 -8.07 -0.24 8.64
C GLU A 14 -7.43 0.44 9.85
N LYS A 15 -6.09 0.42 9.95
CA LYS A 15 -5.34 1.12 11.01
C LYS A 15 -5.58 2.62 11.05
N GLN A 16 -5.94 3.21 9.90
CA GLN A 16 -6.21 4.63 9.78
C GLN A 16 -7.70 4.94 9.79
N LYS A 17 -8.59 3.98 10.12
CA LYS A 17 -10.06 4.16 10.04
C LYS A 17 -10.55 4.51 8.63
N CYS A 18 -9.84 4.02 7.61
CA CYS A 18 -10.26 4.05 6.23
C CYS A 18 -10.59 2.62 5.78
N GLU A 19 -11.32 2.48 4.68
CA GLU A 19 -11.64 1.18 4.10
C GLU A 19 -11.18 1.11 2.65
N LEU A 20 -10.49 0.02 2.28
CA LEU A 20 -10.11 -0.25 0.89
C LEU A 20 -11.29 -0.89 0.18
N LEU A 21 -11.91 -0.15 -0.75
CA LEU A 21 -13.09 -0.57 -1.50
C LEU A 21 -12.69 -1.40 -2.73
N GLU A 22 -11.71 -0.91 -3.49
CA GLU A 22 -11.18 -1.61 -4.67
C GLU A 22 -9.67 -1.43 -4.78
N PHE A 23 -9.02 -2.44 -5.37
CA PHE A 23 -7.59 -2.45 -5.63
C PHE A 23 -7.32 -2.98 -7.04
N GLY A 24 -6.52 -2.24 -7.80
CA GLY A 24 -6.01 -2.63 -9.10
C GLY A 24 -4.51 -2.40 -9.18
N ALA A 25 -3.79 -3.29 -9.87
CA ALA A 25 -2.36 -3.13 -10.06
C ALA A 25 -1.96 -3.48 -11.49
N GLU A 26 -1.09 -2.63 -12.05
CA GLU A 26 -0.40 -2.85 -13.31
C GLU A 26 1.09 -3.11 -13.04
N SER A 27 1.89 -3.26 -14.09
CA SER A 27 3.32 -3.60 -13.97
C SER A 27 4.15 -2.53 -13.27
N ASP A 28 3.77 -1.26 -13.37
CA ASP A 28 4.55 -0.10 -12.91
C ASP A 28 3.80 0.80 -11.91
N HIS A 29 2.50 0.58 -11.71
CA HIS A 29 1.68 1.37 -10.79
C HIS A 29 0.50 0.58 -10.21
N CYS A 30 -0.14 1.14 -9.19
CA CYS A 30 -1.35 0.58 -8.58
C CYS A 30 -2.38 1.67 -8.31
N HIS A 31 -3.65 1.28 -8.37
CA HIS A 31 -4.84 2.08 -8.12
C HIS A 31 -5.55 1.58 -6.87
N LEU A 32 -5.94 2.50 -6.01
CA LEU A 32 -6.68 2.20 -4.78
C LEU A 32 -7.92 3.08 -4.73
N LEU A 33 -9.08 2.46 -4.59
CA LEU A 33 -10.33 3.15 -4.23
C LEU A 33 -10.53 3.00 -2.73
N VAL A 34 -10.53 4.10 -1.99
CA VAL A 34 -10.56 4.09 -0.52
C VAL A 34 -11.70 4.96 -0.02
N SER A 35 -12.52 4.41 0.88
CA SER A 35 -13.43 5.18 1.71
C SER A 35 -12.60 5.93 2.76
N PHE A 36 -12.47 7.24 2.56
CA PHE A 36 -11.58 8.09 3.35
C PHE A 36 -12.35 8.88 4.40
N HIS A 37 -11.96 8.75 5.67
CA HIS A 37 -12.60 9.48 6.75
C HIS A 37 -12.23 10.98 6.71
N PRO A 38 -13.19 11.93 6.80
CA PRO A 38 -12.92 13.36 6.61
C PRO A 38 -11.95 13.98 7.61
N ASN A 39 -11.86 13.42 8.84
CA ASN A 39 -10.89 13.86 9.85
C ASN A 39 -9.45 13.40 9.58
N ASN A 40 -9.23 12.52 8.60
CA ASN A 40 -7.88 12.07 8.28
C ASN A 40 -7.18 13.06 7.34
N ASN A 41 -5.87 13.16 7.48
CA ASN A 41 -5.06 13.95 6.57
C ASN A 41 -4.59 13.08 5.40
N ILE A 42 -5.01 13.45 4.18
CA ILE A 42 -4.71 12.67 2.97
C ILE A 42 -3.21 12.57 2.68
N TYR A 43 -2.44 13.62 2.97
CA TYR A 43 -0.99 13.61 2.79
C TYR A 43 -0.33 12.61 3.74
N ILE A 44 -0.74 12.59 5.01
CA ILE A 44 -0.21 11.63 6.01
C ILE A 44 -0.60 10.20 5.61
N PHE A 45 -1.83 9.99 5.15
CA PHE A 45 -2.32 8.69 4.68
C PHE A 45 -1.47 8.15 3.52
N VAL A 46 -1.30 8.94 2.45
CA VAL A 46 -0.51 8.54 1.27
C VAL A 46 0.96 8.32 1.64
N LYS A 47 1.54 9.20 2.46
CA LYS A 47 2.92 9.05 2.94
C LYS A 47 3.11 7.73 3.68
N ASN A 48 2.20 7.43 4.61
CA ASN A 48 2.27 6.22 5.40
C ASN A 48 2.14 4.98 4.52
N ILE A 49 1.13 4.93 3.66
CA ILE A 49 0.89 3.80 2.75
C ILE A 49 2.11 3.51 1.86
N LYS A 50 2.69 4.53 1.21
CA LYS A 50 3.86 4.34 0.33
C LYS A 50 5.11 3.94 1.12
N SER A 51 5.36 4.58 2.26
CA SER A 51 6.51 4.30 3.11
C SER A 51 6.46 2.88 3.68
N SER A 52 5.32 2.49 4.25
CA SER A 52 5.14 1.18 4.88
C SER A 52 5.19 0.07 3.85
N SER A 53 4.48 0.22 2.73
CA SER A 53 4.49 -0.78 1.65
C SER A 53 5.88 -0.96 1.05
N SER A 54 6.58 0.13 0.71
CA SER A 54 7.94 0.05 0.16
C SER A 54 8.92 -0.65 1.11
N ARG A 55 8.91 -0.27 2.39
CA ARG A 55 9.77 -0.89 3.41
C ARG A 55 9.49 -2.38 3.53
N LEU A 56 8.22 -2.76 3.50
CA LEU A 56 7.79 -4.14 3.71
C LEU A 56 8.09 -5.01 2.50
N LEU A 57 7.76 -4.55 1.28
CA LEU A 57 8.13 -5.23 0.04
C LEU A 57 9.64 -5.46 -0.06
N ARG A 58 10.45 -4.45 0.26
CA ARG A 58 11.92 -4.59 0.26
C ARG A 58 12.42 -5.61 1.28
N LYS A 59 11.69 -5.80 2.39
CA LYS A 59 12.02 -6.80 3.40
C LYS A 59 11.65 -8.21 2.94
N GLU A 60 10.46 -8.40 2.38
CA GLU A 60 9.97 -9.71 1.94
C GLU A 60 10.62 -10.19 0.64
N PHE A 61 10.78 -9.29 -0.32
CA PHE A 61 11.29 -9.59 -1.66
C PHE A 61 12.74 -9.19 -1.84
N LYS A 62 13.51 -9.12 -0.75
CA LYS A 62 14.91 -8.66 -0.75
C LYS A 62 15.76 -9.37 -1.80
N ILE A 63 15.59 -10.68 -1.94
CA ILE A 63 16.35 -11.55 -2.86
C ILE A 63 15.98 -11.31 -4.33
N GLU A 64 14.71 -11.04 -4.62
CA GLU A 64 14.27 -10.73 -5.98
C GLU A 64 14.64 -9.30 -6.38
N LEU A 65 14.49 -8.35 -5.46
CA LEU A 65 14.78 -6.94 -5.69
C LEU A 65 16.28 -6.66 -5.81
N SER A 66 17.15 -7.42 -5.12
CA SER A 66 18.60 -7.29 -5.26
C SER A 66 19.15 -7.66 -6.65
N LYS A 67 18.31 -8.19 -7.54
CA LYS A 67 18.67 -8.46 -8.93
C LYS A 67 18.51 -7.23 -9.82
N PHE A 68 17.72 -6.26 -9.38
CA PHE A 68 17.37 -5.05 -10.14
C PHE A 68 17.97 -3.78 -9.53
N TYR A 69 18.32 -3.81 -8.25
CA TYR A 69 18.94 -2.74 -7.47
C TYR A 69 20.17 -3.26 -6.75
#